data_AF-A0A2D4GIP2-F1
#
_entry.id   AF-A0A2D4GIP2-F1
#
_cell.length_a   1.000
_cell.length_b   1.000
_cell.length_c   1.000
_cell.angle_alpha   90.00
_cell.angle_beta   90.00
_cell.angle_gamma   90.00
#
_symmetry.space_group_name_H-M   'P 1'
#
loop_
_entity.id
_entity.type
_entity.pdbx_description
1 polymer ?
#
loop_
_entity_poly.entity_id
_entity_poly.type
_entity_poly.pdbx_seq_one_letter_code
_entity_poly.pdbx_strand_id
1 'polypeptide(L)'
;MASSNPWDPVQPTAAGLMLSQALSAGVMSQGTLDICRKPSACFTYVSEAEQIADLQAEVSRINLETEALQMEKDTADITHPFYLTQKCQALQAMNRHLDAVLRDKRTLKQRLLKPLCRESLPIEAAFHRDVVE
;
A
#
# COMPACT_ATOMS: atom_id res chain seq x y z
N MET A 1 -50.29 43.14 -12.47
CA MET A 1 -50.63 41.86 -13.13
C MET A 1 -50.43 40.77 -12.09
N ALA A 2 -51.48 40.05 -11.72
CA ALA A 2 -51.40 39.05 -10.65
C ALA A 2 -50.48 37.90 -11.07
N SER A 3 -49.43 37.65 -10.29
CA SER A 3 -48.58 36.47 -10.45
C SER A 3 -49.42 35.23 -10.15
N SER A 4 -49.74 34.45 -11.16
CA SER A 4 -50.41 33.16 -11.02
C SER A 4 -49.61 32.26 -10.08
N ASN A 5 -50.33 31.54 -9.21
CA ASN A 5 -49.74 30.58 -8.28
C ASN A 5 -48.96 29.50 -9.05
N PRO A 6 -47.67 29.27 -8.74
CA PRO A 6 -46.84 28.26 -9.43
C PRO A 6 -47.33 26.82 -9.23
N TRP A 7 -48.27 26.58 -8.31
CA TRP A 7 -48.87 25.28 -8.04
C TRP A 7 -50.23 25.07 -8.71
N ASP A 8 -50.78 26.08 -9.39
CA ASP A 8 -52.00 25.89 -10.17
C ASP A 8 -51.66 25.13 -11.46
N PRO A 9 -52.52 24.18 -11.91
CA PRO A 9 -52.29 23.49 -13.16
C PRO A 9 -52.22 24.52 -14.30
N VAL A 10 -51.02 24.62 -14.90
CA VAL A 10 -50.77 25.53 -16.01
C VAL A 10 -51.70 25.15 -17.15
N GLN A 11 -52.63 26.05 -17.47
CA GLN A 11 -53.52 25.86 -18.61
C GLN A 11 -52.66 25.69 -19.87
N PRO A 12 -52.90 24.64 -20.68
CA PRO A 12 -52.04 24.35 -21.82
C PRO A 12 -52.10 25.52 -22.80
N THR A 13 -50.94 26.11 -23.08
CA THR A 13 -50.82 27.19 -24.07
C THR A 13 -51.30 26.70 -25.44
N ALA A 14 -51.83 27.57 -26.28
CA ALA A 14 -52.27 27.22 -27.63
C ALA A 14 -51.19 26.44 -28.42
N ALA A 15 -49.92 26.84 -28.28
CA ALA A 15 -48.79 26.11 -28.83
C ALA A 15 -48.63 24.69 -28.25
N GLY A 16 -48.83 24.52 -26.94
CA GLY A 16 -48.78 23.20 -26.28
C GLY A 16 -49.89 22.26 -26.75
N LEU A 17 -51.09 22.77 -27.03
CA LEU A 17 -52.18 21.99 -27.63
C LEU A 17 -51.89 21.59 -29.08
N MET A 18 -51.26 22.46 -29.87
CA MET A 18 -50.83 22.10 -31.23
C MET A 18 -49.75 21.02 -31.22
N LEU A 19 -48.77 21.12 -30.31
CA LEU A 19 -47.71 20.11 -30.19
C LEU A 19 -48.26 18.76 -29.71
N SER A 20 -49.24 18.74 -28.79
CA SER A 20 -49.87 17.50 -28.36
C SER A 20 -50.71 16.84 -29.45
N GLN A 21 -51.38 17.64 -30.30
CA GLN A 21 -52.06 17.13 -31.50
C GLN A 21 -51.08 16.61 -32.56
N ALA A 22 -49.93 17.25 -32.75
CA ALA A 22 -48.90 16.77 -33.68
C ALA A 22 -48.25 15.45 -33.21
N LEU A 23 -48.10 15.28 -31.89
CA LEU A 23 -47.70 14.02 -31.24
C LEU A 23 -48.72 12.90 -31.49
N SER A 24 -50.01 13.18 -31.25
CA SER A 24 -51.07 12.17 -31.42
C SER A 24 -51.34 11.83 -32.88
N ALA A 25 -51.12 12.77 -33.79
CA ALA A 25 -51.16 12.55 -35.24
C ALA A 25 -49.90 11.83 -35.78
N GLY A 26 -48.88 11.57 -34.94
CA GLY A 26 -47.64 10.91 -35.34
C GLY A 26 -46.73 11.77 -36.25
N VAL A 27 -47.04 13.05 -36.41
CA VAL A 27 -46.25 14.02 -37.20
C VAL A 27 -44.94 14.37 -36.47
N MET A 28 -44.94 14.27 -35.13
CA MET A 28 -43.77 14.47 -34.29
C MET A 28 -43.66 13.35 -33.24
N SER A 29 -42.43 12.94 -32.93
CA SER A 29 -42.16 11.97 -31.86
C SER A 29 -41.84 12.66 -30.54
N GLN A 30 -42.09 11.99 -29.41
CA GLN A 30 -41.73 12.47 -28.08
C GLN A 30 -40.23 12.79 -27.96
N GLY A 31 -39.37 11.95 -28.54
CA GLY A 31 -37.92 12.18 -28.56
C GLY A 31 -37.53 13.51 -29.23
N THR A 32 -38.22 13.92 -30.30
CA THR A 32 -37.98 15.22 -30.96
C THR A 32 -38.30 16.42 -30.06
N LEU A 33 -39.29 16.29 -29.18
CA LEU A 33 -39.66 17.36 -28.24
C LEU A 33 -38.72 17.39 -27.04
N ASP A 34 -38.29 16.23 -26.56
CA ASP A 34 -37.35 16.12 -25.45
C ASP A 34 -35.97 16.66 -25.81
N ILE A 35 -35.53 16.53 -27.07
CA ILE A 35 -34.27 17.14 -27.56
C ILE A 35 -34.34 18.68 -27.59
N CYS A 36 -35.50 19.24 -27.91
CA CYS A 36 -35.70 20.69 -27.94
C CYS A 36 -35.88 21.30 -26.54
N ARG A 37 -36.01 20.46 -25.50
CA ARG A 37 -36.20 20.90 -24.12
C ARG A 37 -34.91 21.52 -23.61
N LYS A 38 -34.90 22.85 -23.48
CA LYS A 38 -33.83 23.56 -22.78
C LYS A 38 -33.94 23.24 -21.29
N PRO A 39 -32.90 22.66 -20.65
CA PRO A 39 -32.89 22.53 -19.20
C PRO A 39 -32.96 23.93 -18.58
N SER A 40 -33.72 24.07 -17.48
CA SER A 40 -33.72 25.33 -16.75
C SER A 40 -32.32 25.58 -16.17
N ALA A 41 -31.95 26.85 -15.96
CA ALA A 41 -30.66 27.23 -15.38
C ALA A 41 -30.39 26.62 -13.98
N CYS A 42 -31.40 26.07 -13.32
CA CYS A 42 -31.23 25.33 -12.07
C CYS A 42 -30.62 23.94 -12.30
N PHE A 43 -31.01 23.25 -13.38
CA PHE A 43 -30.52 21.89 -13.68
C PHE A 43 -29.07 21.87 -14.14
N THR A 44 -28.56 22.95 -14.74
CA THR A 44 -27.14 23.07 -15.10
C THR A 44 -26.27 23.08 -13.85
N TYR A 45 -26.65 23.84 -12.82
CA TYR A 45 -25.92 23.87 -11.55
C TYR A 45 -25.92 22.51 -10.85
N VAL A 46 -27.04 21.78 -10.88
CA VAL A 46 -27.12 20.43 -10.32
C VAL A 46 -26.18 19.48 -11.07
N SER A 47 -26.17 19.52 -12.41
CA SER A 47 -25.26 18.66 -13.19
C SER A 47 -23.78 18.99 -12.98
N GLU A 48 -23.44 20.28 -12.78
CA GLU A 48 -22.08 20.69 -12.44
C GLU A 48 -21.68 20.23 -11.03
N ALA A 49 -22.59 20.34 -10.06
CA ALA A 49 -22.36 19.86 -8.70
C ALA A 49 -22.16 18.34 -8.64
N GLU A 50 -22.92 17.58 -9.43
CA GLU A 50 -22.73 16.13 -9.59
C GLU A 50 -21.34 15.81 -10.15
N GLN A 51 -20.93 16.49 -11.24
CA GLN A 51 -19.59 16.30 -11.81
C GLN A 51 -18.46 16.65 -10.81
N ILE A 52 -18.63 17.71 -10.02
CA ILE A 52 -17.66 18.07 -8.98
C ILE A 52 -17.59 16.98 -7.92
N ALA A 53 -18.74 16.43 -7.48
CA ALA A 53 -18.78 15.35 -6.50
C ALA A 53 -18.11 14.08 -7.03
N ASP A 54 -18.35 13.72 -8.29
CA ASP A 54 -17.73 12.57 -8.93
C ASP A 54 -16.20 12.73 -9.01
N LEU A 55 -15.72 13.91 -9.43
CA LEU A 55 -14.29 14.22 -9.47
C LEU A 55 -13.66 14.20 -8.07
N GLN A 56 -14.35 14.71 -7.05
CA GLN A 56 -13.87 14.66 -5.67
C GLN A 56 -13.77 13.23 -5.13
N ALA A 57 -14.73 12.38 -5.48
CA ALA A 57 -14.70 10.96 -5.14
C ALA A 57 -13.50 10.26 -5.78
N GLU A 58 -13.23 10.57 -7.06
CA GLU A 58 -12.07 10.01 -7.78
C GLU A 58 -10.74 10.49 -7.19
N VAL A 59 -10.61 11.78 -6.86
CA VAL A 59 -9.43 12.31 -6.16
C VAL A 59 -9.21 11.61 -4.83
N SER A 60 -10.28 11.40 -4.06
CA SER A 60 -10.22 10.71 -2.77
C SER A 60 -9.77 9.26 -2.94
N ARG A 61 -10.29 8.58 -3.97
CA ARG A 61 -9.90 7.20 -4.31
C ARG A 61 -8.41 7.11 -4.64
N ILE A 62 -7.91 7.98 -5.51
CA ILE A 62 -6.50 8.02 -5.92
C ILE A 62 -5.59 8.34 -4.72
N ASN A 63 -6.01 9.25 -3.85
CA ASN A 63 -5.25 9.59 -2.64
C ASN A 63 -5.12 8.38 -1.70
N LEU A 64 -6.22 7.65 -1.47
CA LEU A 64 -6.20 6.44 -0.64
C LEU A 64 -5.31 5.34 -1.24
N GLU A 65 -5.36 5.15 -2.56
CA GLU A 65 -4.50 4.19 -3.26
C GLU A 65 -3.02 4.58 -3.13
N THR A 66 -2.72 5.87 -3.25
CA THR A 66 -1.35 6.40 -3.09
C THR A 66 -0.84 6.20 -1.65
N GLU A 67 -1.68 6.46 -0.66
CA GLU A 67 -1.34 6.24 0.76
C GLU A 67 -1.09 4.76 1.05
N ALA A 68 -1.92 3.86 0.51
CA ALA A 68 -1.73 2.41 0.65
C ALA A 68 -0.38 1.96 0.07
N LEU A 69 -0.04 2.41 -1.14
CA LEU A 69 1.26 2.10 -1.77
C LEU A 69 2.44 2.69 -0.99
N GLN A 70 2.29 3.90 -0.44
CA GLN A 70 3.33 4.51 0.37
C GLN A 70 3.55 3.73 1.68
N MET A 71 2.48 3.30 2.36
CA MET A 71 2.58 2.43 3.53
C MET A 71 3.25 1.09 3.21
N GLU A 72 2.91 0.48 2.07
CA GLU A 72 3.56 -0.76 1.62
C GLU A 72 5.06 -0.55 1.42
N LYS A 73 5.45 0.55 0.75
CA LYS A 73 6.86 0.91 0.54
C LYS A 73 7.60 1.11 1.85
N ASP A 74 7.01 1.85 2.78
CA ASP A 74 7.64 2.21 4.06
C ASP A 74 7.76 1.00 5.00
N THR A 75 6.91 -0.01 4.82
CA THR A 75 6.93 -1.25 5.62
C THR A 75 7.65 -2.40 4.90
N ALA A 76 8.04 -2.22 3.64
CA ALA A 76 8.60 -3.29 2.81
C ALA A 76 9.85 -3.94 3.41
N ASP A 77 10.66 -3.19 4.16
CA ASP A 77 11.90 -3.70 4.74
C ASP A 77 11.67 -4.75 5.85
N ILE A 78 10.47 -4.81 6.42
CA ILE A 78 10.06 -5.77 7.46
C ILE A 78 8.95 -6.73 7.01
N THR A 79 8.22 -6.44 5.94
CA THR A 79 7.17 -7.34 5.42
C THR A 79 7.62 -8.12 4.19
N HIS A 80 8.45 -7.53 3.33
CA HIS A 80 8.73 -8.11 2.03
C HIS A 80 9.84 -9.18 2.11
N PRO A 81 9.62 -10.39 1.55
CA PRO A 81 10.55 -11.52 1.67
C PRO A 81 11.97 -11.21 1.20
N PHE A 82 12.14 -10.34 0.19
CA PHE A 82 13.45 -9.92 -0.31
C PHE A 82 14.33 -9.32 0.79
N TYR A 83 13.85 -8.26 1.46
CA TYR A 83 14.62 -7.58 2.50
C TYR A 83 14.79 -8.46 3.75
N LEU A 84 13.74 -9.22 4.11
CA LEU A 84 13.83 -10.17 5.22
C LEU A 84 14.87 -11.26 4.97
N THR A 85 14.91 -11.82 3.76
CA THR A 85 15.89 -12.84 3.39
C THR A 85 17.30 -12.28 3.47
N GLN A 86 17.52 -11.07 2.96
CA GLN A 86 18.82 -10.40 3.06
C GLN A 86 19.25 -10.18 4.53
N LYS A 87 18.35 -9.67 5.38
CA LYS A 87 18.61 -9.48 6.82
C LYS A 87 18.91 -10.83 7.50
N CYS A 88 18.14 -11.88 7.21
CA CYS A 88 18.35 -13.23 7.71
C CYS A 88 19.70 -13.82 7.29
N GLN A 89 20.10 -13.62 6.03
CA GLN A 89 21.40 -14.08 5.54
C GLN A 89 22.57 -13.40 6.26
N ALA A 90 22.48 -12.08 6.49
CA ALA A 90 23.48 -11.35 7.25
C ALA A 90 23.61 -11.88 8.69
N LEU A 91 22.48 -12.09 9.38
CA LEU A 91 22.46 -12.68 10.73
C LEU A 91 23.04 -14.10 10.75
N GLN A 92 22.70 -14.93 9.75
CA GLN A 92 23.26 -16.27 9.63
C GLN A 92 24.78 -16.24 9.39
N ALA A 93 25.27 -15.32 8.57
CA ALA A 93 26.70 -15.16 8.35
C ALA A 93 27.44 -14.79 9.65
N MET A 94 26.88 -13.87 10.43
CA MET A 94 27.41 -13.51 11.75
C MET A 94 27.42 -14.70 12.70
N ASN A 95 26.32 -15.46 12.79
CA ASN A 95 26.23 -16.64 13.64
C ASN A 95 27.26 -17.71 13.26
N ARG A 96 27.46 -17.97 11.96
CA ARG A 96 28.50 -18.91 11.48
C ARG A 96 29.90 -18.46 11.92
N HIS A 97 30.19 -17.16 11.85
CA HIS A 97 31.46 -16.61 12.30
C HIS A 97 31.64 -16.79 13.83
N LEU A 98 30.62 -16.49 14.62
CA LEU A 98 30.65 -16.71 16.08
C LEU A 98 30.87 -18.19 16.43
N ASP A 99 30.21 -19.10 15.73
CA ASP A 99 30.40 -20.54 15.91
C ASP A 99 31.84 -20.97 15.61
N ALA A 100 32.45 -20.42 14.56
CA ALA A 100 33.85 -20.69 14.22
C ALA A 100 34.79 -20.23 15.35
N VAL A 101 34.62 -19.00 15.83
CA VAL A 101 35.41 -18.46 16.96
C VAL A 101 35.26 -19.34 18.22
N LEU A 102 34.06 -19.81 18.51
CA LEU A 102 33.83 -20.71 19.65
C LEU A 102 34.51 -22.07 19.48
N ARG A 103 34.53 -22.62 18.26
CA ARG A 103 35.26 -23.86 17.95
C ARG A 103 36.76 -23.65 18.14
N ASP A 104 37.33 -22.58 17.60
CA ASP A 104 38.75 -22.26 17.73
C ASP A 104 39.15 -22.03 19.19
N LYS A 105 38.30 -21.37 19.97
CA LYS A 105 38.51 -21.24 21.42
C LYS A 105 38.55 -22.59 22.12
N ARG A 106 37.68 -23.55 21.75
CA ARG A 106 37.69 -24.91 22.32
C ARG A 106 38.95 -25.67 21.92
N THR A 107 39.34 -25.63 20.65
CA THR A 107 40.55 -26.32 20.17
C THR A 107 41.81 -25.75 20.81
N LEU A 108 41.91 -24.43 20.98
CA LEU A 108 43.02 -23.78 21.68
C LEU A 108 43.09 -24.24 23.13
N LYS A 109 41.96 -24.24 23.85
CA LYS A 109 41.91 -24.75 25.23
C LYS A 109 42.38 -26.20 25.33
N GLN A 110 41.93 -27.07 24.42
CA GLN A 110 42.37 -28.47 24.39
C GLN A 110 43.88 -28.60 24.16
N ARG A 111 44.45 -27.79 23.26
CA ARG A 111 45.90 -27.76 23.01
C ARG A 111 46.69 -27.30 24.22
N LEU A 112 46.21 -26.27 24.93
CA LEU A 112 46.87 -25.74 26.12
C LEU A 112 46.74 -26.67 27.34
N LEU A 113 45.63 -27.40 27.45
CA LEU A 113 45.42 -28.41 28.49
C LEU A 113 46.21 -29.69 28.24
N LYS A 114 46.67 -29.94 27.01
CA LYS A 114 47.51 -31.11 26.70
C LYS A 114 48.84 -30.92 27.45
N PRO A 115 49.17 -31.76 28.45
CA PRO A 115 50.42 -31.62 29.16
C PRO A 115 51.57 -31.81 28.16
N LEU A 116 52.48 -30.82 28.11
CA LEU A 116 53.73 -30.87 27.34
C LEU A 116 54.66 -32.01 27.79
N CYS A 117 54.35 -32.62 28.95
CA CYS A 117 55.18 -33.57 29.68
C CYS A 117 55.30 -34.98 29.06
N ARG A 118 54.89 -35.18 27.80
CA ARG A 118 55.04 -36.47 27.10
C ARG A 118 55.91 -36.43 25.85
N GLU A 119 56.45 -35.27 25.49
CA GLU A 119 57.36 -35.15 24.34
C GLU A 119 58.84 -35.06 24.76
N SER A 120 59.12 -34.74 26.02
CA SER A 120 60.43 -34.95 26.63
C SER A 120 60.50 -36.34 27.27
N LEU A 121 61.58 -37.07 27.01
CA LEU A 121 61.92 -38.31 27.72
C LEU A 121 61.81 -38.10 29.23
N PRO A 122 61.43 -39.13 30.03
CA PRO A 122 61.50 -39.03 31.48
C PRO A 122 62.94 -38.68 31.87
N ILE A 123 63.14 -37.45 32.36
CA ILE A 123 64.41 -37.00 32.89
C ILE A 123 64.44 -37.45 34.35
N GLU A 124 65.50 -38.14 34.73
CA GLU A 124 65.71 -38.57 36.11
C GLU A 124 65.82 -37.34 37.03
N ALA A 125 65.23 -37.42 38.22
CA ALA A 125 64.98 -36.26 39.07
C ALA A 125 66.23 -35.42 39.37
N ALA A 126 67.40 -36.06 39.41
CA ALA A 126 68.71 -35.44 39.63
C ALA A 126 69.12 -34.40 38.55
N PHE A 127 68.48 -34.41 37.37
CA PHE A 127 68.83 -33.52 36.25
C PHE A 127 67.80 -32.41 36.01
N HIS A 128 66.81 -32.25 36.90
CA HIS A 128 65.88 -31.13 36.82
C HIS A 128 66.55 -29.85 37.35
N ARG A 129 66.52 -28.77 36.54
CA ARG A 129 67.11 -27.46 36.87
C ARG A 129 66.54 -26.82 38.14
N ASP A 130 65.34 -27.23 38.56
CA ASP A 130 64.64 -26.68 39.73
C ASP A 130 64.77 -27.56 40.98
N VAL A 131 65.57 -28.63 40.94
CA VAL A 131 65.95 -29.37 42.15
C VAL A 131 67.10 -28.61 42.80
N VAL A 132 66.73 -27.65 43.63
CA VAL A 132 67.63 -27.00 44.59
C VAL A 132 67.80 -27.96 45.77
N GLU A 133 69.04 -28.34 46.06
CA GLU A 133 69.44 -29.03 47.31
C GLU A 133 69.20 -28.17 48.55
#